data_AF-A0A1W2EL48-F1
#
_entry.id   AF-A0A1W2EL48-F1
#
_cell.length_a   1.000
_cell.length_b   1.000
_cell.length_c   1.000
_cell.angle_alpha   90.00
_cell.angle_beta   90.00
_cell.angle_gamma   90.00
#
_symmetry.space_group_name_H-M   'P 1'
#
loop_
_entity.id
_entity.type
_entity.pdbx_description
1 polymer ?
#
loop_
_entity_poly.entity_id
_entity_poly.type
_entity_poly.pdbx_seq_one_letter_code
_entity_poly.pdbx_strand_id
1 'polypeptide(L)'
;MGHLIGNDYLQEHLVTVAKNIVLAIKKAPMITGRTPIEAEIIWGEDIVPIIDVIEPVAKAARYVQWDYQTLKGCYDKGEPPVIIGIGAKVDRSDLGWNCGACGFSTCREFNKYAKENSGGGQLGGPCCNWKLLDFGIACDWACASAWQYKVDNRIMGSVGFSLMALNYLPNSNVKLGLALGPARDMVYYSREEMHKKFTYEEEKTDMLKSVPTMFTCFPGNGNPMYKTKDDWWAPPEFMDVKYSEASMDAYQKIVYEQVPEAVMKHVDKISARYKKEK
;
A
#
# COMPACT_ATOMS: atom_id res chain seq x y z
N MET A 1 -36.61 -8.01 -23.14
CA MET A 1 -36.47 -8.95 -21.99
C MET A 1 -35.16 -8.58 -21.31
N GLY A 2 -35.20 -8.00 -20.11
CA GLY A 2 -34.00 -7.61 -19.38
C GLY A 2 -33.65 -8.69 -18.37
N HIS A 3 -32.56 -9.41 -18.59
CA HIS A 3 -32.10 -10.48 -17.71
C HIS A 3 -30.57 -10.48 -17.67
N LEU A 4 -30.01 -10.48 -16.46
CA LEU A 4 -28.58 -10.55 -16.20
C LEU A 4 -28.33 -11.84 -15.41
N ILE A 5 -27.38 -12.67 -15.86
CA ILE A 5 -26.99 -13.94 -15.24
C ILE A 5 -25.48 -13.93 -15.08
N GLY A 6 -24.97 -14.58 -14.02
CA GLY A 6 -23.54 -14.76 -13.78
C GLY A 6 -22.94 -13.68 -12.89
N ASN A 7 -21.63 -13.47 -12.98
CA ASN A 7 -20.90 -12.52 -12.12
C ASN A 7 -20.41 -11.28 -12.88
N ASP A 8 -20.53 -11.26 -14.21
CA ASP A 8 -20.01 -10.15 -15.03
C ASP A 8 -20.66 -8.81 -14.66
N TYR A 9 -21.98 -8.81 -14.41
CA TYR A 9 -22.69 -7.60 -13.97
C TYR A 9 -22.25 -7.14 -12.57
N LEU A 10 -21.78 -8.05 -11.71
CA LEU A 10 -21.22 -7.67 -10.40
C LEU A 10 -19.90 -6.94 -10.58
N GLN A 11 -19.05 -7.42 -11.48
CA GLN A 11 -17.78 -6.78 -11.81
C GLN A 11 -17.99 -5.39 -12.44
N GLU A 12 -18.92 -5.26 -13.38
CA GLU A 12 -19.30 -3.97 -13.96
C GLU A 12 -19.86 -3.02 -12.91
N HIS A 13 -20.70 -3.54 -11.99
CA HIS A 13 -21.28 -2.73 -10.93
C HIS A 13 -20.24 -2.28 -9.89
N LEU A 14 -19.23 -3.10 -9.57
CA LEU A 14 -18.14 -2.71 -8.68
C LEU A 14 -17.42 -1.46 -9.18
N VAL A 15 -17.34 -1.25 -10.49
CA VAL A 15 -16.69 -0.06 -11.07
C VAL A 15 -17.59 1.15 -11.02
N THR A 16 -18.90 0.92 -11.11
CA THR A 16 -19.90 1.96 -10.83
C THR A 16 -19.81 2.39 -9.37
N VAL A 17 -19.69 1.45 -8.44
CA VAL A 17 -19.44 1.74 -7.01
C VAL A 17 -18.12 2.50 -6.83
N ALA A 18 -17.05 2.09 -7.52
CA ALA A 18 -15.77 2.78 -7.46
C ALA A 18 -15.86 4.26 -7.89
N LYS A 19 -16.68 4.59 -8.91
CA LYS A 19 -16.95 5.98 -9.32
C LYS A 19 -17.62 6.79 -8.20
N ASN A 20 -18.59 6.20 -7.49
CA ASN A 20 -19.24 6.86 -6.35
C ASN A 20 -18.25 7.07 -5.19
N ILE A 21 -17.34 6.12 -4.96
CA ILE A 21 -16.29 6.25 -3.94
C ILE A 21 -15.31 7.37 -4.31
N VAL A 22 -14.90 7.49 -5.59
CA VAL A 22 -14.05 8.59 -6.05
C VAL A 22 -14.70 9.95 -5.81
N LEU A 23 -16.01 10.08 -6.01
CA LEU A 23 -16.74 11.29 -5.64
C LEU A 23 -16.62 11.58 -4.14
N ALA A 24 -16.77 10.56 -3.28
CA ALA A 24 -16.63 10.72 -1.84
C ALA A 24 -15.20 11.11 -1.41
N ILE A 25 -14.17 10.54 -2.04
CA ILE A 25 -12.77 10.92 -1.84
C ILE A 25 -12.57 12.41 -2.12
N LYS A 26 -13.10 12.91 -3.26
CA LYS A 26 -12.99 14.33 -3.64
C LYS A 26 -13.78 15.25 -2.73
N LYS A 27 -14.87 14.76 -2.14
CA LYS A 27 -15.72 15.49 -1.20
C LYS A 27 -15.19 15.48 0.24
N ALA A 28 -14.24 14.60 0.56
CA ALA A 28 -13.76 14.40 1.92
C ALA A 28 -13.38 15.74 2.59
N PRO A 29 -13.84 16.00 3.83
CA PRO A 29 -13.50 17.23 4.53
C PRO A 29 -12.00 17.27 4.80
N MET A 30 -11.42 18.47 4.69
CA MET A 30 -10.00 18.69 4.94
C MET A 30 -9.84 19.67 6.09
N ILE A 31 -8.98 19.33 7.04
CA ILE A 31 -8.56 20.22 8.13
C ILE A 31 -7.88 21.45 7.56
N THR A 32 -7.01 21.25 6.55
CA THR A 32 -6.25 22.37 5.98
C THR A 32 -6.96 23.08 4.83
N GLY A 33 -7.88 22.39 4.15
CA GLY A 33 -8.49 22.86 2.89
C GLY A 33 -7.49 23.01 1.73
N ARG A 34 -6.25 22.51 1.89
CA ARG A 34 -5.12 22.78 0.97
C ARG A 34 -4.36 21.54 0.54
N THR A 35 -4.83 20.35 0.88
CA THR A 35 -4.18 19.10 0.49
C THR A 35 -4.81 18.60 -0.82
N PRO A 36 -4.11 18.67 -1.96
CA PRO A 36 -4.64 18.16 -3.22
C PRO A 36 -4.68 16.62 -3.14
N ILE A 37 -5.89 16.06 -3.27
CA ILE A 37 -6.11 14.61 -3.30
C ILE A 37 -6.40 14.20 -4.76
N GLU A 38 -5.66 13.23 -5.26
CA GLU A 38 -5.87 12.57 -6.54
C GLU A 38 -6.47 11.17 -6.32
N ALA A 39 -7.27 10.70 -7.27
CA ALA A 39 -7.83 9.36 -7.23
C ALA A 39 -7.98 8.80 -8.65
N GLU A 40 -7.70 7.52 -8.82
CA GLU A 40 -7.77 6.82 -10.10
C GLU A 40 -8.33 5.41 -9.89
N ILE A 41 -9.20 4.95 -10.81
CA ILE A 41 -9.81 3.62 -10.77
C ILE A 41 -9.04 2.71 -11.74
N ILE A 42 -8.59 1.57 -11.24
CA ILE A 42 -7.77 0.58 -11.94
C ILE A 42 -8.50 -0.76 -11.87
N TRP A 43 -8.70 -1.41 -13.01
CA TRP A 43 -9.52 -2.63 -13.14
C TRP A 43 -9.07 -3.51 -14.31
N GLY A 44 -9.57 -4.75 -14.34
CA GLY A 44 -9.30 -5.69 -15.43
C GLY A 44 -7.82 -6.06 -15.53
N GLU A 45 -7.29 -6.11 -16.74
CA GLU A 45 -5.89 -6.49 -16.99
C GLU A 45 -4.88 -5.48 -16.40
N ASP A 46 -5.29 -4.24 -16.13
CA ASP A 46 -4.40 -3.20 -15.56
C ASP A 46 -4.07 -3.44 -14.08
N ILE A 47 -4.65 -4.46 -13.45
CA ILE A 47 -4.28 -4.92 -12.10
C ILE A 47 -3.02 -5.80 -12.15
N VAL A 48 -2.76 -6.49 -13.27
CA VAL A 48 -1.62 -7.41 -13.41
C VAL A 48 -0.29 -6.72 -13.11
N PRO A 49 0.02 -5.52 -13.65
CA PRO A 49 1.24 -4.79 -13.27
C PRO A 49 1.39 -4.57 -11.77
N ILE A 50 0.28 -4.28 -11.06
CA ILE A 50 0.31 -4.05 -9.62
C ILE A 50 0.68 -5.35 -8.90
N ILE A 51 0.05 -6.46 -9.27
CA ILE A 51 0.31 -7.79 -8.70
C ILE A 51 1.77 -8.22 -8.94
N ASP A 52 2.28 -8.04 -10.16
CA ASP A 52 3.65 -8.39 -10.54
C ASP A 52 4.70 -7.65 -9.70
N VAL A 53 4.44 -6.38 -9.35
CA VAL A 53 5.34 -5.60 -8.49
C VAL A 53 5.26 -6.02 -7.03
N ILE A 54 4.08 -6.47 -6.55
CA ILE A 54 3.90 -6.94 -5.17
C ILE A 54 4.58 -8.31 -4.96
N GLU A 55 4.56 -9.19 -5.96
CA GLU A 55 5.08 -10.57 -5.87
C GLU A 55 6.50 -10.68 -5.27
N PRO A 56 7.52 -9.97 -5.75
CA PRO A 56 8.86 -10.06 -5.14
C PRO A 56 8.85 -9.58 -3.68
N VAL A 57 8.13 -8.50 -3.37
CA VAL A 57 8.04 -7.95 -2.00
C VAL A 57 7.33 -8.93 -1.06
N ALA A 58 6.33 -9.66 -1.55
CA ALA A 58 5.62 -10.70 -0.80
C ALA A 58 6.53 -11.85 -0.34
N LYS A 59 7.66 -12.10 -1.00
CA LYS A 59 8.65 -13.09 -0.57
C LYS A 59 9.49 -12.61 0.62
N ALA A 60 9.56 -11.29 0.82
CA ALA A 60 10.41 -10.65 1.80
C ALA A 60 9.64 -10.07 3.01
N ALA A 61 8.37 -9.68 2.83
CA ALA A 61 7.57 -9.01 3.84
C ALA A 61 6.24 -9.74 4.06
N ARG A 62 6.06 -10.25 5.28
CA ARG A 62 4.90 -11.08 5.65
C ARG A 62 3.54 -10.42 5.41
N TYR A 63 3.39 -9.16 5.81
CA TYR A 63 2.13 -8.43 5.61
C TYR A 63 1.82 -8.19 4.12
N VAL A 64 2.85 -8.00 3.29
CA VAL A 64 2.69 -7.86 1.83
C VAL A 64 2.32 -9.19 1.19
N GLN A 65 2.78 -10.30 1.76
CA GLN A 65 2.41 -11.64 1.30
C GLN A 65 0.90 -11.91 1.40
N TRP A 66 0.24 -11.43 2.45
CA TRP A 66 -1.22 -11.56 2.58
C TRP A 66 -1.93 -10.83 1.46
N ASP A 67 -1.55 -9.56 1.29
CA ASP A 67 -2.07 -8.68 0.26
C ASP A 67 -1.90 -9.30 -1.14
N TYR A 68 -0.72 -9.85 -1.44
CA TYR A 68 -0.45 -10.57 -2.70
C TYR A 68 -1.35 -11.78 -2.90
N GLN A 69 -1.42 -12.68 -1.92
CA GLN A 69 -2.20 -13.93 -2.02
C GLN A 69 -3.70 -13.64 -2.22
N THR A 70 -4.22 -12.61 -1.57
CA THR A 70 -5.61 -12.18 -1.77
C THR A 70 -5.82 -11.63 -3.18
N LEU A 71 -5.00 -10.67 -3.64
CA LEU A 71 -5.17 -10.05 -4.96
C LEU A 71 -4.99 -11.05 -6.10
N LYS A 72 -3.89 -11.82 -6.08
CA LYS A 72 -3.60 -12.88 -7.06
C LYS A 72 -4.67 -13.97 -7.04
N GLY A 73 -5.08 -14.39 -5.84
CA GLY A 73 -6.12 -15.41 -5.67
C GLY A 73 -7.48 -15.01 -6.20
N CYS A 74 -7.87 -13.73 -6.08
CA CYS A 74 -9.10 -13.22 -6.68
C CYS A 74 -8.98 -13.14 -8.22
N TYR A 75 -7.86 -12.63 -8.72
CA TYR A 75 -7.58 -12.57 -10.16
C TYR A 75 -7.64 -13.95 -10.82
N ASP A 76 -6.98 -14.96 -10.23
CA ASP A 76 -6.92 -16.32 -10.77
C ASP A 76 -8.26 -17.05 -10.77
N LYS A 77 -9.16 -16.67 -9.85
CA LYS A 77 -10.54 -17.18 -9.81
C LYS A 77 -11.45 -16.54 -10.87
N GLY A 78 -10.95 -15.59 -11.66
CA GLY A 78 -11.74 -14.81 -12.61
C GLY A 78 -12.58 -13.72 -11.95
N GLU A 79 -12.24 -13.33 -10.72
CA GLU A 79 -12.96 -12.32 -9.93
C GLU A 79 -11.99 -11.18 -9.53
N PRO A 80 -11.39 -10.47 -10.51
CA PRO A 80 -10.35 -9.48 -10.20
C PRO A 80 -10.92 -8.34 -9.36
N PRO A 81 -10.21 -7.87 -8.31
CA PRO A 81 -10.66 -6.74 -7.51
C PRO A 81 -10.67 -5.46 -8.33
N VAL A 82 -11.38 -4.43 -7.88
CA VAL A 82 -11.24 -3.07 -8.45
C VAL A 82 -10.37 -2.27 -7.51
N ILE A 83 -9.31 -1.63 -8.01
CA ILE A 83 -8.39 -0.84 -7.19
C ILE A 83 -8.70 0.64 -7.40
N ILE A 84 -8.88 1.38 -6.31
CA ILE A 84 -8.84 2.84 -6.34
C ILE A 84 -7.48 3.27 -5.78
N GLY A 85 -6.62 3.79 -6.66
CA GLY A 85 -5.42 4.49 -6.22
C GLY A 85 -5.80 5.85 -5.65
N ILE A 86 -5.33 6.17 -4.45
CA ILE A 86 -5.55 7.46 -3.78
C ILE A 86 -4.17 8.07 -3.51
N GLY A 87 -3.97 9.29 -3.97
CA GLY A 87 -2.69 9.99 -3.87
C GLY A 87 -2.84 11.39 -3.28
N ALA A 88 -1.80 11.87 -2.61
CA ALA A 88 -1.73 13.24 -2.13
C ALA A 88 -0.33 13.85 -2.24
N LYS A 89 -0.27 15.19 -2.18
CA LYS A 89 0.97 15.95 -1.99
C LYS A 89 1.12 16.39 -0.54
N VAL A 90 1.92 15.66 0.23
CA VAL A 90 2.14 15.92 1.67
C VAL A 90 3.57 16.31 2.02
N ASP A 91 4.52 16.17 1.09
CA ASP A 91 5.96 16.46 1.28
C ASP A 91 6.32 17.93 1.50
N ARG A 92 5.36 18.87 1.39
CA ARG A 92 5.56 20.30 1.60
C ARG A 92 4.39 20.91 2.37
N SER A 93 4.69 21.84 3.26
CA SER A 93 3.72 22.64 3.97
C SER A 93 3.70 24.08 3.45
N ASP A 94 2.55 24.51 2.94
CA ASP A 94 2.24 25.89 2.59
C ASP A 94 1.32 26.55 3.64
N LEU A 95 1.15 25.90 4.80
CA LEU A 95 0.26 26.36 5.87
C LEU A 95 0.87 27.51 6.68
N GLY A 96 2.20 27.51 6.85
CA GLY A 96 2.91 28.53 7.63
C GLY A 96 2.67 28.47 9.16
N TRP A 97 1.97 27.43 9.65
CA TRP A 97 1.58 27.33 11.06
C TRP A 97 2.74 27.04 12.02
N ASN A 98 3.88 26.55 11.52
CA ASN A 98 5.07 26.26 12.34
C ASN A 98 4.79 25.40 13.59
N CYS A 99 3.87 24.43 13.45
CA CYS A 99 3.34 23.64 14.57
C CYS A 99 4.31 22.62 15.19
N GLY A 100 5.49 22.39 14.61
CA GLY A 100 6.46 21.41 15.15
C GLY A 100 6.15 19.93 14.90
N ALA A 101 4.94 19.57 14.45
CA ALA A 101 4.50 18.16 14.36
C ALA A 101 5.34 17.27 13.41
N CYS A 102 6.03 17.88 12.43
CA CYS A 102 6.95 17.17 11.52
C CYS A 102 8.40 17.12 12.02
N GLY A 103 8.67 17.58 13.25
CA GLY A 103 9.99 17.62 13.86
C GLY A 103 10.82 18.89 13.58
N PHE A 104 10.29 19.86 12.83
CA PHE A 104 10.98 21.11 12.49
C PHE A 104 10.30 22.32 13.14
N SER A 105 11.10 23.34 13.51
CA SER A 105 10.60 24.55 14.17
C SER A 105 9.73 25.41 13.24
N THR A 106 10.03 25.41 11.94
CA THR A 106 9.26 26.15 10.94
C THR A 106 8.91 25.30 9.72
N CYS A 107 7.78 25.60 9.07
CA CYS A 107 7.41 24.97 7.81
C CYS A 107 8.46 25.22 6.71
N ARG A 108 9.19 26.34 6.77
CA ARG A 108 10.29 26.65 5.85
C ARG A 108 11.45 25.66 6.00
N GLU A 109 11.87 25.37 7.23
CA GLU A 109 12.90 24.38 7.51
C GLU A 109 12.49 22.98 7.05
N PHE A 110 11.26 22.57 7.39
CA PHE A 110 10.69 21.32 6.90
C PHE A 110 10.72 21.25 5.37
N ASN A 111 10.24 22.30 4.67
CA ASN A 111 10.20 22.31 3.22
C ASN A 111 11.59 22.23 2.58
N LYS A 112 12.60 22.87 3.20
CA LYS A 112 13.99 22.79 2.75
C LYS A 112 14.50 21.35 2.90
N TYR A 113 14.37 20.77 4.09
CA TYR A 113 14.78 19.40 4.36
C TYR A 113 14.08 18.41 3.43
N ALA A 114 12.75 18.53 3.32
CA ALA A 114 11.95 17.67 2.49
C ALA A 114 12.36 17.77 1.02
N LYS A 115 12.77 18.94 0.51
CA LYS A 115 13.29 19.09 -0.86
C LYS A 115 14.55 18.29 -1.12
N GLU A 116 15.45 18.21 -0.14
CA GLU A 116 16.73 17.52 -0.27
C GLU A 116 16.60 16.02 0.02
N ASN A 117 15.59 15.62 0.79
CA ASN A 117 15.40 14.26 1.29
C ASN A 117 14.04 13.67 0.85
N SER A 118 13.49 14.13 -0.28
CA SER A 118 12.24 13.62 -0.84
C SER A 118 12.46 12.20 -1.34
N GLY A 119 11.52 11.31 -1.00
CA GLY A 119 11.59 9.92 -1.43
C GLY A 119 12.22 9.03 -0.36
N GLY A 120 11.69 7.82 -0.22
CA GLY A 120 12.13 6.87 0.79
C GLY A 120 11.00 5.98 1.28
N GLY A 121 11.33 4.72 1.57
CA GLY A 121 10.40 3.73 2.09
C GLY A 121 9.25 3.38 1.14
N GLN A 122 8.33 2.54 1.62
CA GLN A 122 7.21 2.07 0.81
C GLN A 122 6.08 3.10 0.64
N LEU A 123 5.99 4.08 1.55
CA LEU A 123 4.88 5.04 1.61
C LEU A 123 5.30 6.49 1.31
N GLY A 124 6.58 6.74 1.03
CA GLY A 124 7.12 8.08 0.83
C GLY A 124 7.40 8.85 2.13
N GLY A 125 7.96 10.05 1.98
CA GLY A 125 8.32 10.93 3.08
C GLY A 125 9.50 11.84 2.72
N PRO A 126 9.89 12.76 3.62
CA PRO A 126 9.19 13.18 4.85
C PRO A 126 7.88 13.94 4.56
N CYS A 127 6.95 14.05 5.52
CA CYS A 127 5.60 14.58 5.31
C CYS A 127 5.17 15.67 6.32
N CYS A 128 4.29 16.57 5.87
CA CYS A 128 3.57 17.49 6.74
C CYS A 128 2.42 16.75 7.42
N ASN A 129 2.41 16.71 8.75
CA ASN A 129 1.42 15.96 9.53
C ASN A 129 -0.03 16.37 9.21
N TRP A 130 -0.31 17.67 9.05
CA TRP A 130 -1.66 18.15 8.74
C TRP A 130 -2.15 17.71 7.37
N LYS A 131 -1.26 17.69 6.37
CA LYS A 131 -1.62 17.19 5.03
C LYS A 131 -1.77 15.68 5.01
N LEU A 132 -0.98 14.98 5.82
CA LEU A 132 -1.14 13.54 5.99
C LEU A 132 -2.49 13.20 6.64
N LEU A 133 -2.96 14.01 7.60
CA LEU A 133 -4.30 13.85 8.19
C LEU A 133 -5.41 14.06 7.16
N ASP A 134 -5.31 15.08 6.31
CA ASP A 134 -6.28 15.28 5.21
C ASP A 134 -6.30 14.08 4.25
N PHE A 135 -5.13 13.54 3.92
CA PHE A 135 -5.01 12.32 3.10
C PHE A 135 -5.63 11.09 3.78
N GLY A 136 -5.40 10.93 5.09
CA GLY A 136 -6.02 9.88 5.90
C GLY A 136 -7.54 9.98 5.90
N ILE A 137 -8.09 11.19 6.10
CA ILE A 137 -9.54 11.43 6.05
C ILE A 137 -10.10 11.03 4.68
N ALA A 138 -9.41 11.37 3.58
CA ALA A 138 -9.84 10.96 2.24
C ALA A 138 -9.87 9.43 2.07
N CYS A 139 -8.89 8.72 2.63
CA CYS A 139 -8.84 7.26 2.64
C CYS A 139 -9.99 6.66 3.47
N ASP A 140 -10.25 7.19 4.66
CA ASP A 140 -11.34 6.73 5.53
C ASP A 140 -12.71 6.97 4.89
N TRP A 141 -12.89 8.11 4.23
CA TRP A 141 -14.10 8.41 3.46
C TRP A 141 -14.28 7.43 2.30
N ALA A 142 -13.20 6.97 1.67
CA ALA A 142 -13.26 5.96 0.62
C ALA A 142 -13.79 4.63 1.18
N CYS A 143 -13.19 4.14 2.27
CA CYS A 143 -13.58 2.90 2.94
C CYS A 143 -15.03 2.96 3.46
N ALA A 144 -15.41 4.07 4.11
CA ALA A 144 -16.77 4.27 4.59
C ALA A 144 -17.80 4.30 3.45
N SER A 145 -17.43 4.87 2.30
CA SER A 145 -18.29 4.91 1.11
C SER A 145 -18.43 3.52 0.48
N ALA A 146 -17.36 2.74 0.39
CA ALA A 146 -17.44 1.35 -0.05
C ALA A 146 -18.38 0.52 0.84
N TRP A 147 -18.30 0.74 2.15
CA TRP A 147 -19.16 0.04 3.11
C TRP A 147 -20.65 0.39 2.99
N GLN A 148 -21.01 1.59 2.55
CA GLN A 148 -22.42 1.94 2.26
C GLN A 148 -23.04 1.03 1.18
N TYR A 149 -22.22 0.54 0.25
CA TYR A 149 -22.63 -0.42 -0.78
C TYR A 149 -22.41 -1.88 -0.37
N LYS A 150 -21.97 -2.14 0.87
CA LYS A 150 -21.63 -3.48 1.37
C LYS A 150 -20.58 -4.18 0.51
N VAL A 151 -19.69 -3.40 -0.09
CA VAL A 151 -18.57 -3.92 -0.88
C VAL A 151 -17.41 -4.12 0.07
N ASP A 152 -16.96 -5.36 0.16
CA ASP A 152 -15.73 -5.72 0.85
C ASP A 152 -14.57 -4.90 0.31
N ASN A 153 -13.76 -4.36 1.20
CA ASN A 153 -12.68 -3.46 0.81
C ASN A 153 -11.54 -3.48 1.80
N ARG A 154 -10.35 -3.10 1.35
CA ARG A 154 -9.19 -2.90 2.21
C ARG A 154 -8.26 -1.86 1.62
N ILE A 155 -7.89 -0.87 2.44
CA ILE A 155 -6.81 0.06 2.13
C ILE A 155 -5.46 -0.64 2.33
N MET A 156 -4.58 -0.56 1.35
CA MET A 156 -3.36 -1.38 1.25
C MET A 156 -2.15 -0.50 0.91
N GLY A 157 -1.16 -0.52 1.79
CA GLY A 157 0.14 0.13 1.55
C GLY A 157 0.99 -0.59 0.50
N SER A 158 0.84 -1.91 0.36
CA SER A 158 1.47 -2.73 -0.68
C SER A 158 1.05 -2.30 -2.09
N VAL A 159 -0.26 -2.04 -2.29
CA VAL A 159 -0.78 -1.47 -3.53
C VAL A 159 -0.25 -0.05 -3.72
N GLY A 160 -0.23 0.76 -2.64
CA GLY A 160 0.38 2.10 -2.66
C GLY A 160 1.83 2.10 -3.15
N PHE A 161 2.64 1.14 -2.69
CA PHE A 161 4.01 0.92 -3.14
C PHE A 161 4.08 0.61 -4.64
N SER A 162 3.24 -0.30 -5.15
CA SER A 162 3.19 -0.60 -6.59
C SER A 162 2.75 0.61 -7.42
N LEU A 163 1.79 1.41 -6.94
CA LEU A 163 1.38 2.65 -7.60
C LEU A 163 2.53 3.66 -7.67
N MET A 164 3.35 3.76 -6.62
CA MET A 164 4.57 4.57 -6.62
C MET A 164 5.57 4.06 -7.65
N ALA A 165 5.89 2.77 -7.60
CA ALA A 165 6.91 2.15 -8.45
C ALA A 165 6.56 2.20 -9.94
N LEU A 166 5.28 2.02 -10.28
CA LEU A 166 4.76 2.05 -11.66
C LEU A 166 4.42 3.46 -12.14
N ASN A 167 4.64 4.49 -11.33
CA ASN A 167 4.38 5.89 -11.64
C ASN A 167 2.90 6.21 -11.94
N TYR A 168 1.96 5.50 -11.31
CA TYR A 168 0.56 5.93 -11.26
C TYR A 168 0.44 7.23 -10.45
N LEU A 169 -0.54 8.09 -10.73
CA LEU A 169 -0.75 9.35 -9.99
C LEU A 169 0.56 10.17 -9.82
N PRO A 170 1.22 10.59 -10.93
CA PRO A 170 2.59 11.11 -10.90
C PRO A 170 2.76 12.42 -10.13
N ASN A 171 1.68 13.16 -9.86
CA ASN A 171 1.76 14.37 -9.05
C ASN A 171 1.72 14.06 -7.54
N SER A 172 1.35 12.85 -7.13
CA SER A 172 1.26 12.47 -5.73
C SER A 172 2.57 11.88 -5.20
N ASN A 173 2.94 12.22 -3.96
CA ASN A 173 4.16 11.72 -3.29
C ASN A 173 3.89 10.71 -2.17
N VAL A 174 2.62 10.60 -1.76
CA VAL A 174 2.12 9.48 -0.97
C VAL A 174 0.95 8.86 -1.71
N LYS A 175 0.87 7.53 -1.69
CA LYS A 175 -0.15 6.75 -2.38
C LYS A 175 -0.60 5.58 -1.52
N LEU A 176 -1.89 5.30 -1.53
CA LEU A 176 -2.50 4.09 -1.00
C LEU A 176 -3.46 3.52 -2.04
N GLY A 177 -3.66 2.20 -2.02
CA GLY A 177 -4.68 1.57 -2.87
C GLY A 177 -5.83 1.04 -2.03
N LEU A 178 -7.06 1.39 -2.37
CA LEU A 178 -8.26 0.75 -1.86
C LEU A 178 -8.64 -0.38 -2.82
N ALA A 179 -8.44 -1.63 -2.41
CA ALA A 179 -8.95 -2.77 -3.16
C ALA A 179 -10.43 -2.98 -2.80
N LEU A 180 -11.27 -3.19 -3.81
CA LEU A 180 -12.72 -3.39 -3.71
C LEU A 180 -13.12 -4.75 -4.27
N GLY A 181 -14.06 -5.40 -3.58
CA GLY A 181 -14.62 -6.68 -3.98
C GLY A 181 -13.61 -7.83 -3.91
N PRO A 182 -13.81 -8.90 -4.68
CA PRO A 182 -15.03 -9.22 -5.42
C PRO A 182 -16.27 -9.34 -4.51
N ALA A 183 -17.46 -9.49 -5.09
CA ALA A 183 -18.74 -9.53 -4.38
C ALA A 183 -18.95 -10.85 -3.60
N ARG A 184 -18.11 -11.08 -2.59
CA ARG A 184 -18.14 -12.22 -1.68
C ARG A 184 -17.69 -11.76 -0.29
N ASP A 185 -18.01 -12.55 0.72
CA ASP A 185 -17.81 -12.16 2.11
C ASP A 185 -16.35 -12.31 2.56
N MET A 186 -15.88 -11.33 3.34
CA MET A 186 -14.61 -11.30 4.05
C MET A 186 -13.35 -11.57 3.20
N VAL A 187 -13.34 -11.16 1.93
CA VAL A 187 -12.22 -11.37 0.98
C VAL A 187 -10.86 -10.99 1.58
N TYR A 188 -10.83 -9.81 2.20
CA TYR A 188 -9.60 -9.18 2.68
C TYR A 188 -9.29 -9.49 4.15
N TYR A 189 -10.21 -10.17 4.84
CA TYR A 189 -10.19 -10.35 6.30
C TYR A 189 -10.36 -11.81 6.73
N SER A 190 -10.66 -12.73 5.80
CA SER A 190 -10.86 -14.16 6.09
C SER A 190 -9.54 -14.84 6.46
N ARG A 191 -9.40 -15.15 7.76
CA ARG A 191 -8.26 -15.94 8.25
C ARG A 191 -8.29 -17.36 7.72
N GLU A 192 -9.47 -17.97 7.61
CA GLU A 192 -9.61 -19.35 7.14
C GLU A 192 -9.12 -19.51 5.69
N GLU A 193 -9.50 -18.59 4.79
CA GLU A 193 -8.98 -18.62 3.41
C GLU A 193 -7.46 -18.42 3.39
N MET A 194 -6.94 -17.53 4.23
CA MET A 194 -5.51 -17.26 4.30
C MET A 194 -4.70 -18.43 4.87
N HIS A 195 -5.18 -19.11 5.91
CA HIS A 195 -4.51 -20.29 6.47
C HIS A 195 -4.34 -21.40 5.43
N LYS A 196 -5.30 -21.55 4.50
CA LYS A 196 -5.19 -22.51 3.38
C LYS A 196 -4.12 -22.15 2.34
N LYS A 197 -3.57 -20.93 2.38
CA LYS A 197 -2.53 -20.44 1.45
C LYS A 197 -1.11 -20.71 1.95
N PHE A 198 -0.95 -21.12 3.19
CA PHE A 198 0.35 -21.36 3.80
C PHE A 198 0.46 -22.81 4.25
N THR A 199 1.68 -23.35 4.16
CA THR A 199 2.00 -24.65 4.74
C THR A 199 2.15 -24.52 6.26
N TYR A 200 1.95 -25.63 6.98
CA TYR A 200 2.12 -25.65 8.44
C TYR A 200 3.50 -25.13 8.89
N GLU A 201 4.58 -25.47 8.17
CA GLU A 201 5.92 -25.02 8.53
C GLU A 201 6.11 -23.51 8.27
N GLU A 202 5.51 -22.96 7.21
CA GLU A 202 5.48 -21.51 6.98
C GLU A 202 4.72 -20.80 8.10
N GLU A 203 3.54 -21.28 8.48
CA GLU A 203 2.75 -20.70 9.56
C GLU A 203 3.45 -20.76 10.91
N LYS A 204 4.07 -21.90 11.23
CA LYS A 204 4.87 -22.07 12.45
C LYS A 204 6.05 -21.12 12.47
N THR A 205 6.77 -21.01 11.35
CA THR A 205 7.89 -20.07 11.20
C THR A 205 7.40 -18.63 11.36
N ASP A 206 6.30 -18.27 10.71
CA ASP A 206 5.68 -16.95 10.79
C ASP A 206 5.21 -16.60 12.20
N MET A 207 4.64 -17.57 12.92
CA MET A 207 4.26 -17.39 14.31
C MET A 207 5.47 -17.05 15.16
N LEU A 208 6.57 -17.82 15.06
CA LEU A 208 7.83 -17.54 15.77
C LEU A 208 8.39 -16.14 15.42
N LYS A 209 8.29 -15.78 14.15
CA LYS A 209 8.65 -14.49 13.56
C LYS A 209 7.75 -13.31 13.95
N SER A 210 6.56 -13.59 14.44
CA SER A 210 5.56 -12.57 14.80
C SER A 210 5.28 -12.53 16.30
N VAL A 211 5.90 -13.40 17.10
CA VAL A 211 5.78 -13.36 18.57
C VAL A 211 6.36 -12.02 19.04
N PRO A 212 5.59 -11.21 19.79
CA PRO A 212 6.10 -10.01 20.41
C PRO A 212 7.26 -10.39 21.34
N THR A 213 8.45 -9.88 21.05
CA THR A 213 9.56 -9.98 21.98
C THR A 213 9.37 -8.90 23.02
N MET A 214 9.52 -9.27 24.29
CA MET A 214 9.39 -8.38 25.44
C MET A 214 10.02 -7.02 25.10
N PHE A 215 9.19 -5.98 24.90
CA PHE A 215 9.49 -4.58 24.50
C PHE A 215 9.34 -4.15 23.03
N THR A 216 9.03 -5.02 22.06
CA THR A 216 8.66 -4.59 20.69
C THR A 216 7.19 -4.88 20.37
N CYS A 217 6.46 -3.87 19.89
CA CYS A 217 5.18 -4.09 19.22
C CYS A 217 5.46 -4.51 17.77
N PHE A 218 4.77 -5.56 17.29
CA PHE A 218 4.72 -6.08 15.92
C PHE A 218 5.96 -5.77 15.04
N PRO A 219 6.92 -6.70 14.90
CA PRO A 219 8.04 -6.50 13.98
C PRO A 219 7.48 -6.57 12.55
N GLY A 220 7.22 -5.43 11.93
CA GLY A 220 6.42 -5.35 10.69
C GLY A 220 6.88 -6.29 9.57
N ASN A 221 8.18 -6.59 9.48
CA ASN A 221 8.75 -7.52 8.51
C ASN A 221 8.62 -9.01 8.89
N GLY A 222 8.10 -9.32 10.07
CA GLY A 222 8.10 -10.66 10.66
C GLY A 222 9.51 -11.12 11.04
N ASN A 223 10.44 -10.23 11.39
CA ASN A 223 11.75 -10.63 11.92
C ASN A 223 11.98 -9.82 13.19
N PRO A 224 11.56 -10.31 14.38
CA PRO A 224 11.70 -9.59 15.62
C PRO A 224 13.18 -9.45 15.94
N MET A 225 13.62 -8.22 16.15
CA MET A 225 14.95 -7.95 16.67
C MET A 225 14.99 -8.35 18.14
N TYR A 226 15.94 -9.20 18.52
CA TYR A 226 16.24 -9.56 19.89
C TYR A 226 17.48 -8.80 20.32
N LYS A 227 17.34 -7.98 21.37
CA LYS A 227 18.48 -7.38 22.02
C LYS A 227 19.14 -8.45 22.91
N THR A 228 20.19 -9.07 22.41
CA THR A 228 21.02 -10.04 23.14
C THR A 228 22.28 -9.40 23.76
N LYS A 229 22.61 -8.17 23.36
CA LYS A 229 23.81 -7.41 23.77
C LYS A 229 23.44 -5.97 24.16
N ASP A 230 24.27 -5.33 24.98
CA ASP A 230 24.04 -3.97 25.46
C ASP A 230 24.43 -2.86 24.48
N ASP A 231 25.09 -3.21 23.39
CA ASP A 231 25.64 -2.30 22.40
C ASP A 231 24.58 -2.00 21.31
N TRP A 232 23.88 -0.86 21.43
CA TRP A 232 22.71 -0.55 20.58
C TRP A 232 23.06 -0.24 19.12
N TRP A 233 24.35 -0.03 18.83
CA TRP A 233 24.90 0.21 17.51
C TRP A 233 25.42 -1.07 16.83
N ALA A 234 25.40 -2.21 17.52
CA ALA A 234 25.76 -3.49 16.92
C ALA A 234 24.66 -3.97 15.95
N PRO A 235 25.01 -4.79 14.93
CA PRO A 235 24.03 -5.38 14.03
C PRO A 235 22.95 -6.17 14.81
N PRO A 236 21.67 -6.02 14.45
CA PRO A 236 20.56 -6.64 15.17
C PRO A 236 20.55 -8.16 15.03
N GLU A 237 20.32 -8.89 16.13
CA GLU A 237 20.11 -10.35 16.09
C GLU A 237 18.62 -10.69 16.01
N PHE A 238 18.24 -11.72 15.26
CA PHE A 238 16.85 -12.14 15.06
C PHE A 238 16.64 -13.61 15.53
N MET A 239 15.40 -14.01 15.86
CA MET A 239 15.08 -15.41 16.21
C MET A 239 15.39 -16.33 15.03
N ASP A 240 16.25 -17.34 15.21
CA ASP A 240 16.70 -18.32 14.20
C ASP A 240 17.33 -17.78 12.91
N VAL A 241 17.22 -16.48 12.64
CA VAL A 241 17.93 -15.78 11.57
C VAL A 241 19.10 -15.07 12.23
N LYS A 242 20.27 -15.72 12.24
CA LYS A 242 21.51 -14.99 12.51
C LYS A 242 21.55 -13.81 11.53
N TYR A 243 21.91 -12.62 12.00
CA TYR A 243 22.34 -11.55 11.12
C TYR A 243 23.40 -12.14 10.20
N SER A 244 23.03 -12.36 8.94
CA SER A 244 23.91 -12.92 7.94
C SER A 244 23.82 -11.99 6.75
N GLU A 245 24.97 -11.58 6.24
CA GLU A 245 25.07 -10.79 5.00
C GLU A 245 24.22 -11.45 3.91
N ALA A 246 24.21 -12.78 3.81
CA ALA A 246 23.37 -13.55 2.89
C ALA A 246 21.86 -13.28 3.00
N SER A 247 21.31 -13.07 4.21
CA SER A 247 19.88 -12.76 4.38
C SER A 247 19.53 -11.32 3.98
N MET A 248 20.44 -10.39 4.25
CA MET A 248 20.32 -8.99 3.82
C MET A 248 20.54 -8.88 2.31
N ASP A 249 21.49 -9.63 1.76
CA ASP A 249 21.75 -9.76 0.33
C ASP A 249 20.53 -10.35 -0.38
N ALA A 250 19.85 -11.34 0.20
CA ALA A 250 18.61 -11.88 -0.37
C ALA A 250 17.48 -10.84 -0.38
N TYR A 251 17.30 -10.09 0.72
CA TYR A 251 16.34 -8.98 0.77
C TYR A 251 16.70 -7.86 -0.20
N GLN A 252 17.98 -7.50 -0.28
CA GLN A 252 18.53 -6.48 -1.17
C GLN A 252 18.38 -6.93 -2.63
N LYS A 253 18.58 -8.20 -2.94
CA LYS A 253 18.33 -8.80 -4.26
C LYS A 253 16.86 -8.68 -4.66
N ILE A 254 15.95 -8.97 -3.74
CA ILE A 254 14.51 -8.83 -3.97
C ILE A 254 14.14 -7.37 -4.27
N VAL A 255 14.60 -6.43 -3.44
CA VAL A 255 14.23 -5.01 -3.53
C VAL A 255 14.92 -4.29 -4.70
N TYR A 256 16.19 -4.59 -4.96
CA TYR A 256 17.01 -3.87 -5.93
C TYR A 256 17.20 -4.59 -7.28
N GLU A 257 16.82 -5.85 -7.42
CA GLU A 257 16.83 -6.55 -8.71
C GLU A 257 15.40 -6.91 -9.14
N GLN A 258 14.69 -7.73 -8.36
CA GLN A 258 13.40 -8.30 -8.80
C GLN A 258 12.29 -7.25 -8.93
N VAL A 259 12.21 -6.28 -8.00
CA VAL A 259 11.21 -5.20 -8.08
C VAL A 259 11.47 -4.32 -9.32
N PRO A 260 12.69 -3.78 -9.56
CA PRO A 260 12.98 -3.05 -10.79
C PRO A 260 12.68 -3.84 -12.06
N GLU A 261 13.01 -5.13 -12.12
CA GLU A 261 12.66 -5.98 -13.27
C GLU A 261 11.16 -6.06 -13.50
N ALA A 262 10.34 -6.23 -12.45
CA ALA A 262 8.90 -6.24 -12.56
C ALA A 262 8.34 -4.87 -13.01
N VAL A 263 8.89 -3.78 -12.49
CA VAL A 263 8.51 -2.40 -12.84
C VAL A 263 8.82 -2.10 -14.31
N MET A 264 10.02 -2.45 -14.78
CA MET A 264 10.47 -2.17 -16.15
C MET A 264 9.60 -2.83 -17.23
N LYS A 265 8.93 -3.94 -16.92
CA LYS A 265 7.96 -4.58 -17.84
C LYS A 265 6.77 -3.67 -18.17
N HIS A 266 6.38 -2.77 -17.26
CA HIS A 266 5.08 -2.09 -17.31
C HIS A 266 5.17 -0.55 -17.26
N VAL A 267 6.24 0.00 -16.68
CA VAL A 267 6.35 1.43 -16.34
C VAL A 267 6.21 2.37 -17.53
N ASP A 268 6.76 2.01 -18.69
CA ASP A 268 6.70 2.85 -19.89
C ASP A 268 5.28 2.95 -20.44
N LYS A 269 4.56 1.82 -20.49
CA LYS A 269 3.16 1.75 -20.94
C LYS A 269 2.25 2.57 -20.02
N ILE A 270 2.45 2.46 -18.71
CA ILE A 270 1.66 3.19 -17.70
C ILE A 270 2.00 4.67 -17.74
N SER A 271 3.28 5.04 -17.73
CA SER A 271 3.73 6.43 -17.75
C SER A 271 3.30 7.18 -19.04
N ALA A 272 3.15 6.47 -20.16
CA ALA A 272 2.65 7.05 -21.40
C ALA A 272 1.20 7.57 -21.30
N ARG A 273 0.39 7.05 -20.38
CA ARG A 273 -1.01 7.48 -20.17
C ARG A 273 -1.08 8.94 -19.71
N TYR A 274 -0.24 9.31 -18.75
CA TYR A 274 -0.19 10.66 -18.17
C TYR A 274 0.50 11.71 -19.04
N LYS A 275 1.25 11.30 -20.07
CA LYS A 275 1.84 12.24 -21.05
C LYS A 275 0.81 12.78 -22.03
N LYS A 276 -0.30 12.06 -22.27
CA LYS A 276 -1.38 12.46 -23.17
C LYS A 276 -2.38 13.43 -22.55
N GLU A 277 -2.35 13.59 -21.22
CA GLU A 277 -3.27 14.43 -20.46
C GLU A 277 -2.73 15.84 -20.16
N LYS A 278 -1.50 16.16 -20.60
CA LYS A 278 -0.91 17.51 -20.56
C LYS A 278 -0.99 18.18 -21.92
#